data_AF-A0A9E3NE13-F1
#
_entry.id   AF-A0A9E3NE13-F1
#
_cell.length_a   1.000
_cell.length_b   1.000
_cell.length_c   1.000
_cell.angle_alpha   90.00
_cell.angle_beta   90.00
_cell.angle_gamma   90.00
#
_symmetry.space_group_name_H-M   'P 1'
#
loop_
_entity.id
_entity.type
_entity.pdbx_description
1 polymer ?
#
loop_
_entity_poly.entity_id
_entity_poly.type
_entity_poly.pdbx_seq_one_letter_code
_entity_poly.pdbx_strand_id
1 'polypeptide(L)' 'DNVERVIAIEFMTAMQGLDFRDLPSSDVIEEVKKEYRETVPTVDNDRVLHFDMVKTVDFLRSLDVTLTF' A
#
# COMPACT_ATOMS: atom_id res chain seq x y z
N ASP A 1 -4.39 4.75 -16.26
CA ASP A 1 -5.81 4.81 -15.87
C ASP A 1 -6.38 3.52 -15.30
N ASN A 2 -6.87 2.56 -16.09
CA ASN A 2 -7.56 1.39 -15.51
C ASN A 2 -6.60 0.38 -14.85
N VAL A 3 -5.45 0.13 -15.47
CA VAL A 3 -4.45 -0.81 -14.92
C VAL A 3 -3.88 -0.30 -13.60
N GLU A 4 -3.52 0.98 -13.52
CA GLU A 4 -3.02 1.60 -12.28
C GLU A 4 -4.03 1.50 -11.13
N ARG A 5 -5.33 1.63 -11.42
CA ARG A 5 -6.38 1.46 -10.40
C ARG A 5 -6.47 0.03 -9.90
N VAL A 6 -6.37 -0.96 -10.81
CA VAL A 6 -6.35 -2.37 -10.42
C VAL A 6 -5.13 -2.67 -9.54
N ILE A 7 -3.96 -2.16 -9.93
CA ILE A 7 -2.72 -2.31 -9.14
C ILE A 7 -2.85 -1.62 -7.78
N ALA A 8 -3.44 -0.43 -7.71
CA ALA A 8 -3.67 0.27 -6.45
C ALA A 8 -4.58 -0.54 -5.51
N ILE A 9 -5.63 -1.17 -6.03
CA ILE A 9 -6.53 -2.03 -5.25
C ILE A 9 -5.78 -3.28 -4.75
N GLU A 10 -4.99 -3.92 -5.61
CA GLU A 10 -4.16 -5.06 -5.24
C GLU A 10 -3.17 -4.67 -4.13
N PHE A 11 -2.46 -3.55 -4.29
CA PHE A 11 -1.51 -3.05 -3.32
C PHE A 11 -2.18 -2.71 -1.98
N MET A 12 -3.33 -2.03 -1.99
CA MET A 12 -4.13 -1.77 -0.78
C MET A 12 -4.46 -3.07 -0.03
N THR A 13 -4.92 -4.08 -0.77
CA THR A 13 -5.28 -5.38 -0.22
C THR A 13 -4.07 -6.11 0.35
N ALA A 14 -2.94 -6.08 -0.37
CA ALA A 14 -1.69 -6.69 0.07
C ALA A 14 -1.16 -6.05 1.35
N MET A 15 -1.13 -4.71 1.43
CA MET A 15 -0.69 -3.99 2.63
C MET A 15 -1.58 -4.29 3.83
N GLN A 16 -2.92 -4.32 3.63
CA GLN A 16 -3.84 -4.69 4.70
C GLN A 16 -3.63 -6.15 5.16
N GLY A 17 -3.35 -7.06 4.24
CA GLY A 17 -3.01 -8.44 4.55
C GLY A 17 -1.70 -8.59 5.33
N LEU A 18 -0.71 -7.73 5.05
CA LEU A 18 0.53 -7.66 5.83
C LEU A 18 0.30 -7.14 7.25
N ASP A 19 -0.66 -6.24 7.46
CA ASP A 19 -1.01 -5.75 8.81
C ASP A 19 -1.72 -6.80 9.66
N PHE A 20 -2.43 -7.74 9.04
CA PHE A 20 -3.12 -8.83 9.74
C PHE A 20 -2.22 -10.03 10.08
N ARG A 21 -0.97 -10.05 9.61
CA ARG A 21 -0.03 -11.15 9.84
C ARG A 21 0.94 -10.81 10.97
N ASP A 22 1.23 -11.81 11.80
CA ASP A 22 2.22 -11.68 12.90
C ASP A 22 3.68 -11.86 12.44
N LEU A 23 3.90 -12.30 11.20
CA LEU A 23 5.24 -12.53 10.64
C LEU A 23 5.62 -11.39 9.69
N PRO A 24 6.79 -10.74 9.89
CA PRO A 24 7.25 -9.67 9.00
C PRO A 24 7.62 -10.20 7.61
N SER A 25 7.57 -9.30 6.63
CA SER A 25 8.11 -9.50 5.29
C SER A 25 9.60 -9.16 5.21
N SER A 26 10.15 -9.03 3.99
CA SER A 26 11.50 -8.48 3.79
C SER A 26 11.59 -7.02 4.22
N ASP A 27 12.80 -6.57 4.58
CA ASP A 27 13.05 -5.21 5.06
C ASP A 27 12.52 -4.13 4.11
N VAL A 28 12.72 -4.30 2.81
CA VAL A 28 12.22 -3.39 1.76
C VAL A 28 10.68 -3.31 1.79
N ILE A 29 9.99 -4.45 1.97
CA ILE A 29 8.52 -4.46 1.99
C ILE A 29 8.01 -3.81 3.28
N GLU A 30 8.66 -4.03 4.42
CA GLU A 30 8.26 -3.38 5.67
C GLU A 30 8.51 -1.86 5.64
N GLU A 31 9.59 -1.41 5.00
CA GLU A 31 9.86 0.02 4.78
C GLU A 31 8.78 0.66 3.92
N VAL A 32 8.47 0.07 2.76
CA VAL A 32 7.39 0.54 1.88
C VAL A 32 6.04 0.51 2.58
N LYS A 33 5.74 -0.55 3.36
CA LYS A 33 4.48 -0.65 4.14
C LYS A 33 4.39 0.49 5.15
N LYS A 34 5.48 0.76 5.88
CA LYS A 34 5.53 1.83 6.87
C LYS A 34 5.29 3.20 6.21
N GLU A 35 6.00 3.52 5.13
CA GLU A 35 5.82 4.77 4.40
C GLU A 35 4.39 4.90 3.84
N TYR A 36 3.87 3.82 3.25
CA TYR A 36 2.51 3.80 2.72
C TYR A 36 1.45 4.07 3.79
N ARG A 37 1.64 3.57 5.02
CA ARG A 37 0.71 3.77 6.13
C ARG A 37 0.64 5.22 6.62
N GLU A 38 1.63 6.04 6.27
CA GLU A 38 1.56 7.51 6.47
C GLU A 38 0.61 8.17 5.46
N THR A 39 0.40 7.55 4.29
CA THR A 39 -0.49 8.05 3.23
C THR A 39 -1.91 7.51 3.34
N VAL A 40 -2.05 6.19 3.54
CA VAL A 40 -3.33 5.49 3.69
C VAL A 40 -3.30 4.65 4.96
N PRO A 41 -4.06 5.02 6.01
CA PRO A 41 -4.12 4.27 7.25
C PRO A 41 -4.79 2.91 7.05
N THR A 42 -4.60 1.99 7.99
CA THR A 42 -5.31 0.70 8.02
C THR A 42 -6.83 0.90 7.94
N VAL A 43 -7.51 -0.08 7.33
CA VAL A 43 -8.97 -0.08 7.21
C VAL A 43 -9.55 -0.85 8.39
N ASP A 44 -9.78 -0.15 9.51
CA ASP A 44 -10.33 -0.78 10.73
C ASP A 44 -11.87 -0.73 10.79
N ASN A 45 -12.48 0.19 10.04
CA ASN A 45 -13.92 0.36 9.93
C ASN A 45 -14.29 0.68 8.48
N ASP A 46 -15.54 0.42 8.12
CA ASP A 46 -16.07 0.73 6.80
C ASP A 46 -15.91 2.23 6.47
N ARG A 47 -15.34 2.49 5.29
CA ARG A 47 -15.17 3.84 4.73
C ARG A 47 -15.17 3.81 3.21
N VAL A 48 -15.25 4.99 2.61
CA VAL A 48 -15.22 5.14 1.15
C VAL A 48 -13.81 4.92 0.61
N LEU A 49 -13.55 3.72 0.06
CA LEU A 49 -12.23 3.32 -0.44
C LEU A 49 -11.79 4.03 -1.71
N HIS A 50 -12.68 4.75 -2.40
CA HIS A 50 -12.31 5.52 -3.60
C HIS A 50 -11.20 6.53 -3.31
N PHE A 51 -11.26 7.23 -2.18
CA PHE A 51 -10.26 8.23 -1.81
C PHE A 51 -8.91 7.58 -1.50
N ASP A 52 -8.93 6.42 -0.82
CA ASP A 52 -7.73 5.65 -0.52
C ASP A 52 -7.08 5.09 -1.81
N MET A 53 -7.90 4.62 -2.76
CA MET A 53 -7.42 4.16 -4.06
C MET A 53 -6.73 5.29 -4.83
N VAL A 54 -7.29 6.50 -4.87
CA VAL A 54 -6.66 7.66 -5.54
C VAL A 54 -5.33 7.99 -4.88
N LYS A 55 -5.28 8.09 -3.54
CA LYS A 55 -4.03 8.31 -2.80
C LYS A 55 -3.00 7.21 -3.05
N THR A 56 -3.45 5.96 -3.18
CA THR A 56 -2.57 4.82 -3.47
C THR A 56 -1.99 4.90 -4.88
N VAL A 57 -2.78 5.31 -5.87
CA VAL A 57 -2.26 5.56 -7.24
C VAL A 57 -1.18 6.63 -7.20
N ASP A 58 -1.40 7.72 -6.46
CA ASP A 58 -0.40 8.80 -6.35
C ASP A 58 0.86 8.35 -5.60
N PHE A 59 0.70 7.59 -4.51
CA PHE A 59 1.81 6.96 -3.78
C PHE A 59 2.65 6.05 -4.69
N LEU A 60 2.01 5.17 -5.46
CA LEU A 60 2.71 4.25 -6.37
C LEU A 60 3.43 4.98 -7.51
N ARG A 61 2.97 6.17 -7.89
CA ARG A 61 3.66 7.02 -8.89
C ARG A 61 4.86 7.75 -8.32
N SER A 62 4.84 8.06 -7.02
CA SER A 62 5.97 8.68 -6.32
C SER A 62 6.97 7.67 -5.75
N LEU A 63 6.59 6.38 -5.72
CA LEU A 63 7.39 5.34 -5.10
C LEU A 63 8.69 5.11 -5.90
N ASP A 64 9.82 5.39 -5.26
CA ASP A 64 11.15 5.09 -5.78
C ASP A 64 11.74 3.91 -5.00
N VAL A 65 11.70 2.72 -5.60
CA VAL A 65 12.18 1.50 -4.94
C VAL A 65 13.63 1.24 -5.34
N THR A 66 14.57 1.51 -4.44
CA THR A 66 15.97 1.10 -4.63
C THR A 66 16.15 -0.34 -4.13
N LEU A 67 16.40 -1.27 -5.04
CA LEU A 67 16.75 -2.65 -4.69
C LEU A 67 18.26 -2.75 -4.44
N THR A 68 18.67 -2.77 -3.17
CA THR A 68 20.03 -3.16 -2.77
C THR A 68 20.13 -4.68 -2.69
N PHE A 69 20.99 -5.27 -3.53
CA PHE A 69 21.37 -6.69 -3.50
C PHE A 69 22.68 -6.88 -2.73
#